data_AF-A0A3C0ST03-F1
#
_entry.id   AF-A0A3C0ST03-F1
#
_cell.length_a   1.000
_cell.length_b   1.000
_cell.length_c   1.000
_cell.angle_alpha   90.00
_cell.angle_beta   90.00
_cell.angle_gamma   90.00
#
_symmetry.space_group_name_H-M   'P 1'
#
loop_
_entity.id
_entity.type
_entity.pdbx_description
1 polymer ?
#
loop_
_entity_poly.entity_id
_entity_poly.type
_entity_poly.pdbx_seq_one_letter_code
_entity_poly.pdbx_strand_id
1 'polypeptide(L)'
;MENLEKFRNFMKSIFSTEDDDDDYELSDQQKKLPQPPLEKPYNKNDKTIDLPEVTDKVLIKSNILDIINQRESHRKFTDDDLSLDELSFLLWTTQGVKKVTANNYATLRTVPSGGARHPFETYLIINHVDGLKKGLYRYLPLTHKLLLILEDSNLSTQISHIACGQTFVGDSAVTFIWSCTPYRGEWRYIDAAHKVMLLDAGHVCQNLYLACESIGCGTCAVGAYDQKLIDKFLDLDGKNEFVIYMAPVGKLYK
;
A
#
# COMPACT_ATOMS: atom_id res chain seq x y z
N MET A 1 15.98 23.92 -16.03
CA MET A 1 16.46 24.01 -14.62
C MET A 1 15.31 24.30 -13.67
N GLU A 2 14.41 25.23 -13.99
CA GLU A 2 13.21 25.59 -13.21
C GLU A 2 12.33 24.39 -12.78
N ASN A 3 12.06 23.43 -13.68
CA ASN A 3 11.30 22.22 -13.31
C ASN A 3 11.99 21.38 -12.23
N LEU A 4 13.32 21.25 -12.26
CA LEU A 4 14.05 20.47 -11.26
C LEU A 4 14.02 21.16 -9.90
N GLU A 5 14.05 22.48 -9.88
CA GLU A 5 13.93 23.27 -8.66
C GLU A 5 12.55 23.11 -8.02
N LYS A 6 11.47 23.18 -8.81
CA LYS A 6 10.11 22.89 -8.34
C LYS A 6 10.00 21.52 -7.66
N PHE A 7 10.50 20.46 -8.30
CA PHE A 7 10.45 19.12 -7.72
C PHE A 7 11.34 18.96 -6.47
N ARG A 8 12.48 19.65 -6.41
CA ARG A 8 13.32 19.69 -5.20
C ARG A 8 12.65 20.43 -4.05
N ASN A 9 11.97 21.53 -4.34
CA ASN A 9 11.24 22.30 -3.34
C ASN A 9 10.06 21.53 -2.76
N PHE A 10 9.36 20.74 -3.58
CA PHE A 10 8.31 19.82 -3.11
C PHE A 10 8.81 18.82 -2.03
N MET A 11 10.08 18.40 -2.08
CA MET A 11 10.66 17.49 -1.09
C MET A 11 11.05 18.18 0.24
N LYS A 12 11.02 19.51 0.33
CA LYS A 12 11.39 20.25 1.54
C LYS A 12 10.25 20.24 2.57
N SER A 13 10.61 20.41 3.84
CA SER A 13 9.60 20.57 4.90
C SER A 13 9.03 21.98 4.83
N ILE A 14 7.71 22.11 4.98
CA ILE A 14 7.00 23.41 5.05
C ILE A 14 6.21 23.57 6.35
N PHE A 15 6.49 22.74 7.36
CA PHE A 15 5.81 22.78 8.67
C PHE A 15 6.23 23.99 9.53
N SER A 16 7.42 24.54 9.31
CA SER A 16 7.95 25.72 10.00
C SER A 16 7.85 26.91 9.06
N THR A 17 6.74 27.63 9.09
CA THR A 17 6.68 28.97 8.53
C THR A 17 7.26 29.91 9.57
N GLU A 18 8.54 30.26 9.43
CA GLU A 18 9.18 31.37 10.16
C GLU A 18 8.83 32.73 9.54
N ASP A 19 8.00 32.76 8.50
CA ASP A 19 7.49 33.99 7.92
C ASP A 19 6.15 34.32 8.59
N ASP A 20 6.19 35.35 9.44
CA ASP A 20 5.07 36.09 10.02
C ASP A 20 4.21 36.75 8.91
N ASP A 21 3.64 35.96 8.01
CA ASP A 21 2.66 36.43 7.03
C ASP A 21 1.24 36.10 7.51
N ASP A 22 0.37 37.10 7.47
CA ASP A 22 -1.05 37.11 7.89
C ASP A 22 -1.97 36.10 7.16
N ASP A 23 -1.42 35.13 6.42
CA ASP A 23 -2.12 34.19 5.52
C ASP A 23 -1.99 32.71 5.94
N TYR A 24 -1.95 32.44 7.26
CA TYR A 24 -1.97 31.06 7.79
C TYR A 24 -3.31 30.35 7.49
N GLU A 25 -3.33 29.49 6.46
CA GLU A 25 -4.52 28.70 6.14
C GLU A 25 -4.75 27.61 7.19
N LEU A 26 -5.91 27.66 7.85
CA LEU A 26 -6.34 26.60 8.76
C LEU A 26 -6.70 25.33 7.98
N SER A 27 -6.14 24.20 8.40
CA SER A 27 -6.56 22.87 7.93
C SER A 27 -8.03 22.60 8.25
N ASP A 28 -8.66 21.70 7.50
CA ASP A 28 -10.03 21.26 7.76
C ASP A 28 -10.19 20.64 9.16
N GLN A 29 -9.13 20.01 9.68
CA GLN A 29 -9.05 19.59 11.08
C GLN A 29 -9.15 20.78 12.05
N GLN A 30 -8.37 21.84 11.84
CA GLN A 30 -8.41 23.05 12.69
C GLN A 30 -9.76 23.77 12.58
N LYS A 31 -10.38 23.73 11.40
CA LYS A 31 -11.75 24.21 11.13
C LYS A 31 -12.84 23.30 11.73
N LYS A 32 -12.48 22.14 12.31
CA LYS A 32 -13.40 21.14 12.89
C LYS A 32 -14.38 20.54 11.88
N LEU A 33 -14.01 20.47 10.61
CA LEU A 33 -14.80 19.80 9.59
C LEU A 33 -14.76 18.27 9.78
N PRO A 34 -15.79 17.54 9.29
CA PRO A 34 -15.84 16.09 9.41
C PRO A 34 -14.59 15.41 8.87
N GLN A 35 -14.09 14.43 9.63
CA GLN A 35 -12.94 13.64 9.21
C GLN A 35 -13.31 12.71 8.04
N PRO A 36 -12.41 12.50 7.07
CA PRO A 36 -12.60 11.45 6.06
C PRO A 36 -12.63 10.03 6.68
N PRO A 37 -13.30 9.07 6.03
CA PRO A 37 -13.34 7.67 6.48
C PRO A 37 -11.94 7.05 6.68
N LEU A 38 -11.81 6.19 7.70
CA LEU A 38 -10.56 5.48 8.04
C LEU A 38 -10.16 4.40 7.01
N GLU A 39 -11.11 3.93 6.22
CA GLU A 39 -10.93 3.05 5.06
C GLU A 39 -11.94 3.45 3.97
N LYS A 40 -11.65 3.13 2.70
CA LYS A 40 -12.55 3.50 1.60
C LYS A 40 -13.81 2.63 1.68
N PRO A 41 -15.01 3.22 1.69
CA PRO A 41 -16.25 2.46 1.78
C PRO A 41 -16.39 1.38 0.69
N TYR A 42 -17.20 0.37 0.98
CA TYR A 42 -17.58 -0.69 0.06
C TYR A 42 -19.02 -1.09 0.32
N ASN A 43 -19.65 -1.78 -0.64
CA ASN A 43 -21.02 -2.25 -0.44
C ASN A 43 -20.99 -3.50 0.44
N LYS A 44 -21.80 -3.52 1.50
CA LYS A 44 -21.84 -4.64 2.46
C LYS A 44 -22.26 -5.97 1.83
N ASN A 45 -22.89 -5.93 0.66
CA ASN A 45 -23.29 -7.11 -0.10
C ASN A 45 -22.20 -7.62 -1.04
N ASP A 46 -21.07 -6.90 -1.18
CA ASP A 46 -19.97 -7.34 -2.00
C ASP A 46 -19.32 -8.61 -1.42
N LYS A 47 -18.78 -9.46 -2.30
CA LYS A 47 -18.15 -10.72 -1.88
C LYS A 47 -16.84 -10.44 -1.15
N THR A 48 -16.81 -10.76 0.15
CA THR A 48 -15.62 -10.69 0.98
C THR A 48 -15.10 -12.06 1.39
N ILE A 49 -13.80 -12.15 1.63
CA ILE A 49 -13.12 -13.36 2.10
C ILE A 49 -12.41 -13.02 3.41
N ASP A 50 -12.66 -13.79 4.46
CA ASP A 50 -11.97 -13.66 5.73
C ASP A 50 -10.50 -14.11 5.59
N LEU A 51 -9.58 -13.28 6.09
CA LEU A 51 -8.17 -13.66 6.17
C LEU A 51 -7.91 -14.37 7.50
N PRO A 52 -7.05 -15.41 7.51
CA PRO A 52 -6.68 -16.11 8.73
C PRO A 52 -5.97 -15.17 9.70
N GLU A 53 -6.10 -15.45 11.00
CA GLU A 53 -5.40 -14.71 12.04
C GLU A 53 -3.89 -14.78 11.85
N VAL A 54 -3.21 -13.64 12.02
CA VAL A 54 -1.77 -13.54 11.85
C VAL A 54 -1.05 -14.15 13.05
N THR A 55 -0.28 -15.20 12.79
CA THR A 55 0.52 -15.91 13.79
C THR A 55 1.97 -16.05 13.33
N ASP A 56 2.85 -16.51 14.22
CA ASP A 56 4.27 -16.76 13.92
C ASP A 56 4.52 -18.02 13.08
N LYS A 57 3.48 -18.81 12.77
CA LYS A 57 3.60 -20.09 12.08
C LYS A 57 4.18 -20.01 10.66
N VAL A 58 4.01 -18.86 9.99
CA VAL A 58 4.56 -18.63 8.64
C VAL A 58 6.01 -18.18 8.66
N LEU A 59 6.56 -17.81 9.83
CA LEU A 59 7.91 -17.29 9.93
C LEU A 59 8.93 -18.42 9.77
N ILE A 60 9.84 -18.24 8.82
CA ILE A 60 11.03 -19.08 8.67
C ILE A 60 12.29 -18.38 9.24
N LYS A 61 12.24 -17.05 9.39
CA LYS A 61 13.26 -16.22 10.01
C LYS A 61 12.60 -15.21 10.95
N SER A 62 13.13 -15.08 12.16
CA SER A 62 12.61 -14.14 13.18
C SER A 62 13.67 -13.14 13.68
N ASN A 63 14.95 -13.37 13.38
CA ASN A 63 16.01 -12.46 13.77
C ASN A 63 16.04 -11.23 12.84
N ILE A 64 15.78 -10.05 13.41
CA ILE A 64 15.69 -8.81 12.64
C ILE A 64 17.01 -8.38 11.99
N LEU A 65 18.16 -8.66 12.62
CA LEU A 65 19.47 -8.34 12.06
C LEU A 65 19.73 -9.17 10.79
N ASP A 66 19.40 -10.47 10.85
CA ASP A 66 19.53 -11.36 9.70
C ASP A 66 18.60 -10.93 8.57
N ILE A 67 17.34 -10.64 8.88
CA ILE A 67 16.34 -10.17 7.91
C ILE A 67 16.82 -8.89 7.21
N ILE A 68 17.30 -7.88 7.96
CA ILE A 68 17.77 -6.63 7.36
C ILE A 68 18.98 -6.85 6.46
N ASN A 69 19.94 -7.69 6.88
CA ASN A 69 21.15 -7.96 6.13
C ASN A 69 20.91 -8.77 4.85
N GLN A 70 19.91 -9.66 4.86
CA GLN A 70 19.66 -10.59 3.75
C GLN A 70 18.61 -10.08 2.78
N ARG A 71 17.69 -9.21 3.23
CA ARG A 71 16.67 -8.62 2.37
C ARG A 71 17.34 -8.00 1.13
N GLU A 72 16.83 -8.35 -0.04
CA GLU A 72 17.22 -7.79 -1.32
C GLU A 72 15.99 -7.56 -2.23
N SER A 73 16.21 -6.99 -3.42
CA SER A 73 15.15 -6.80 -4.41
C SER A 73 15.12 -7.98 -5.38
N HIS A 74 14.10 -8.82 -5.26
CA HIS A 74 13.93 -10.00 -6.10
C HIS A 74 13.01 -9.71 -7.29
N ARG A 75 13.42 -10.14 -8.48
CA ARG A 75 12.69 -9.96 -9.75
C ARG A 75 12.50 -11.28 -10.50
N LYS A 76 12.66 -12.39 -9.80
CA LYS A 76 12.49 -13.75 -10.33
C LYS A 76 11.76 -14.54 -9.25
N PHE A 77 10.63 -15.11 -9.62
CA PHE A 77 9.77 -15.86 -8.73
C PHE A 77 9.55 -17.27 -9.30
N THR A 78 9.22 -18.23 -8.45
CA THR A 78 8.70 -19.54 -8.89
C THR A 78 7.20 -19.42 -9.15
N ASP A 79 6.62 -20.44 -9.78
CA ASP A 79 5.16 -20.56 -9.99
C ASP A 79 4.44 -21.15 -8.76
N ASP A 80 5.14 -21.28 -7.63
CA ASP A 80 4.58 -21.83 -6.40
C ASP A 80 3.57 -20.85 -5.78
N ASP A 81 2.48 -21.40 -5.28
CA ASP A 81 1.44 -20.61 -4.60
C ASP A 81 1.95 -20.07 -3.25
N LEU A 82 1.51 -18.85 -2.90
CA LEU A 82 1.52 -18.39 -1.52
C LEU A 82 0.35 -19.04 -0.78
N SER A 83 0.56 -19.45 0.46
CA SER A 83 -0.55 -19.82 1.32
C SER A 83 -1.39 -18.60 1.71
N LEU A 84 -2.65 -18.82 2.09
CA LEU A 84 -3.52 -17.73 2.56
C LEU A 84 -3.01 -17.11 3.87
N ASP A 85 -2.36 -17.90 4.74
CA ASP A 85 -1.70 -17.42 5.96
C ASP A 85 -0.54 -16.47 5.66
N GLU A 86 0.26 -16.77 4.63
CA GLU A 86 1.36 -15.91 4.19
C GLU A 86 0.83 -14.59 3.61
N LEU A 87 -0.18 -14.64 2.74
CA LEU A 87 -0.81 -13.42 2.23
C LEU A 87 -1.41 -12.57 3.37
N SER A 88 -2.10 -13.21 4.32
CA SER A 88 -2.65 -12.55 5.50
C SER A 88 -1.57 -11.81 6.30
N PHE A 89 -0.46 -12.49 6.58
CA PHE A 89 0.69 -11.91 7.26
C PHE A 89 1.27 -10.71 6.50
N LEU A 90 1.46 -10.80 5.18
CA LEU A 90 1.97 -9.70 4.35
C LEU A 90 1.02 -8.48 4.33
N LEU A 91 -0.29 -8.70 4.28
CA LEU A 91 -1.28 -7.61 4.33
C LEU A 91 -1.33 -6.94 5.69
N TRP A 92 -1.25 -7.73 6.75
CA TRP A 92 -1.23 -7.20 8.11
C TRP A 92 0.05 -6.42 8.40
N THR A 93 1.22 -6.91 7.99
CA THR A 93 2.50 -6.20 8.22
C THR A 93 2.56 -4.85 7.50
N THR A 94 1.85 -4.70 6.38
CA THR A 94 1.85 -3.46 5.59
C THR A 94 0.76 -2.48 6.00
N GLN A 95 -0.45 -2.93 6.34
CA GLN A 95 -1.61 -2.07 6.60
C GLN A 95 -2.54 -2.55 7.74
N GLY A 96 -2.16 -3.58 8.49
CA GLY A 96 -2.97 -4.15 9.59
C GLY A 96 -3.28 -3.15 10.71
N VAL A 97 -4.53 -3.15 11.16
CA VAL A 97 -5.01 -2.29 12.26
C VAL A 97 -4.81 -3.01 13.59
N LYS A 98 -4.02 -2.42 14.48
CA LYS A 98 -3.79 -2.92 15.85
C LYS A 98 -4.84 -2.42 16.83
N LYS A 99 -5.30 -1.18 16.63
CA LYS A 99 -6.26 -0.53 17.50
C LYS A 99 -6.99 0.59 16.76
N VAL A 100 -8.29 0.70 16.99
CA VAL A 100 -9.07 1.90 16.67
C VAL A 100 -9.15 2.77 17.93
N THR A 101 -8.81 4.05 17.82
CA THR A 101 -8.86 4.98 18.96
C THR A 101 -10.30 5.38 19.29
N ALA A 102 -10.48 6.05 20.43
CA ALA A 102 -11.79 6.51 20.87
C ALA A 102 -12.51 7.31 19.78
N ASN A 103 -13.83 7.13 19.68
CA ASN A 103 -14.70 7.79 18.71
C ASN A 103 -14.30 7.55 17.23
N ASN A 104 -13.60 6.45 16.93
CA ASN A 104 -13.11 6.13 15.58
C ASN A 104 -12.25 7.25 14.96
N TYR A 105 -11.50 7.98 15.79
CA TYR A 105 -10.72 9.13 15.32
C TYR A 105 -9.47 8.73 14.52
N ALA A 106 -8.83 7.62 14.88
CA ALA A 106 -7.63 7.13 14.22
C ALA A 106 -7.51 5.62 14.34
N THR A 107 -6.73 5.03 13.44
CA THR A 107 -6.23 3.66 13.60
C THR A 107 -4.75 3.70 13.95
N LEU A 108 -4.30 2.86 14.87
CA LEU A 108 -2.89 2.54 15.03
C LEU A 108 -2.61 1.30 14.19
N ARG A 109 -1.70 1.42 13.22
CA ARG A 109 -1.35 0.31 12.30
C ARG A 109 0.05 -0.25 12.59
N THR A 110 0.40 -1.31 11.86
CA THR A 110 1.73 -1.94 11.85
C THR A 110 2.82 -1.04 11.27
N VAL A 111 2.43 -0.04 10.49
CA VAL A 111 3.29 1.00 9.92
C VAL A 111 2.99 2.36 10.55
N PRO A 112 3.98 3.24 10.72
CA PRO A 112 3.73 4.63 11.07
C PRO A 112 3.02 5.37 9.93
N SER A 113 2.31 6.44 10.29
CA SER A 113 1.78 7.40 9.32
C SER A 113 1.67 8.78 9.96
N GLY A 114 1.96 9.82 9.19
CA GLY A 114 1.78 11.21 9.61
C GLY A 114 0.42 11.44 10.25
N GLY A 115 0.40 11.81 11.54
CA GLY A 115 -0.83 12.08 12.27
C GLY A 115 -1.81 10.90 12.33
N ALA A 116 -1.34 9.66 12.15
CA ALA A 116 -2.14 8.44 12.03
C ALA A 116 -3.29 8.59 11.01
N ARG A 117 -2.98 9.13 9.82
CA ARG A 117 -3.96 9.37 8.75
C ARG A 117 -4.11 8.21 7.78
N HIS A 118 -3.05 7.42 7.56
CA HIS A 118 -3.08 6.19 6.74
C HIS A 118 -3.81 6.38 5.40
N PRO A 119 -3.27 7.20 4.49
CA PRO A 119 -3.97 7.63 3.29
C PRO A 119 -4.09 6.54 2.21
N PHE A 120 -3.63 5.31 2.46
CA PHE A 120 -3.51 4.29 1.42
C PHE A 120 -4.63 3.25 1.45
N GLU A 121 -5.05 2.83 0.26
CA GLU A 121 -5.75 1.58 0.04
C GLU A 121 -4.78 0.55 -0.57
N THR A 122 -4.96 -0.73 -0.25
CA THR A 122 -4.15 -1.81 -0.86
C THR A 122 -5.04 -2.60 -1.81
N TYR A 123 -4.72 -2.54 -3.10
CA TYR A 123 -5.26 -3.44 -4.12
C TYR A 123 -4.26 -4.56 -4.38
N LEU A 124 -4.77 -5.70 -4.83
CA LEU A 124 -3.99 -6.90 -5.08
C LEU A 124 -4.40 -7.50 -6.41
N ILE A 125 -3.42 -7.79 -7.26
CA ILE A 125 -3.61 -8.75 -8.35
C ILE A 125 -3.14 -10.10 -7.83
N ILE A 126 -4.07 -11.04 -7.66
CA ILE A 126 -3.80 -12.41 -7.24
C ILE A 126 -3.58 -13.27 -8.47
N ASN A 127 -2.42 -13.93 -8.56
CA ASN A 127 -2.11 -14.92 -9.58
C ASN A 127 -1.94 -16.33 -8.99
N HIS A 128 -1.24 -16.46 -7.86
CA HIS A 128 -0.83 -17.75 -7.26
C HIS A 128 -0.98 -17.70 -5.73
N VAL A 129 -2.21 -17.86 -5.24
CA VAL A 129 -2.51 -17.91 -3.80
C VAL A 129 -3.52 -19.03 -3.53
N ASP A 130 -3.17 -19.92 -2.61
CA ASP A 130 -4.01 -21.05 -2.21
C ASP A 130 -5.39 -20.58 -1.74
N GLY A 131 -6.43 -21.20 -2.29
CA GLY A 131 -7.81 -20.92 -1.92
C GLY A 131 -8.42 -19.65 -2.51
N LEU A 132 -7.65 -18.85 -3.26
CA LEU A 132 -8.15 -17.65 -3.96
C LEU A 132 -8.25 -17.87 -5.47
N LYS A 133 -9.22 -17.20 -6.09
CA LYS A 133 -9.32 -17.13 -7.56
C LYS A 133 -8.37 -16.06 -8.08
N LYS A 134 -7.80 -16.27 -9.27
CA LYS A 134 -7.04 -15.23 -9.96
C LYS A 134 -7.92 -14.01 -10.20
N GLY A 135 -7.42 -12.81 -9.91
CA GLY A 135 -8.24 -11.62 -10.04
C GLY A 135 -7.72 -10.42 -9.26
N LEU A 136 -8.54 -9.36 -9.29
CA LEU A 136 -8.32 -8.10 -8.59
C LEU A 136 -9.10 -8.09 -7.27
N TYR A 137 -8.41 -7.73 -6.20
CA TYR A 137 -8.94 -7.64 -4.85
C TYR A 137 -8.53 -6.32 -4.20
N ARG A 138 -9.25 -5.95 -3.14
CA ARG A 138 -8.85 -4.87 -2.23
C ARG A 138 -8.83 -5.37 -0.79
N TYR A 139 -7.82 -4.99 -0.04
CA TYR A 139 -7.72 -5.30 1.38
C TYR A 139 -8.57 -4.36 2.22
N LEU A 140 -9.35 -4.92 3.14
CA LEU A 140 -10.18 -4.21 4.11
C LEU A 140 -9.51 -4.27 5.48
N PRO A 141 -8.72 -3.25 5.87
CA PRO A 141 -7.86 -3.32 7.05
C PRO A 141 -8.62 -3.27 8.37
N LEU A 142 -9.81 -2.66 8.44
CA LEU A 142 -10.59 -2.61 9.69
C LEU A 142 -11.16 -3.97 10.07
N THR A 143 -11.53 -4.78 9.07
CA THR A 143 -12.14 -6.10 9.29
C THR A 143 -11.20 -7.26 8.99
N HIS A 144 -9.99 -6.98 8.50
CA HIS A 144 -9.01 -7.96 8.05
C HIS A 144 -9.59 -8.96 7.04
N LYS A 145 -10.10 -8.44 5.92
CA LYS A 145 -10.71 -9.22 4.84
C LYS A 145 -10.18 -8.81 3.47
N LEU A 146 -10.40 -9.66 2.49
CA LEU A 146 -10.29 -9.29 1.08
C LEU A 146 -11.67 -9.03 0.50
N LEU A 147 -11.81 -7.92 -0.19
CA LEU A 147 -12.93 -7.62 -1.08
C LEU A 147 -12.56 -8.08 -2.49
N LEU A 148 -13.36 -8.97 -3.07
CA LEU A 148 -13.19 -9.36 -4.48
C LEU A 148 -13.78 -8.27 -5.38
N ILE A 149 -12.97 -7.71 -6.28
CA ILE A 149 -13.41 -6.72 -7.27
C ILE A 149 -13.73 -7.39 -8.61
N LEU A 150 -12.83 -8.25 -9.08
CA LEU A 150 -12.95 -8.92 -10.38
C LEU A 150 -12.23 -10.27 -10.35
N GLU A 151 -12.86 -11.33 -10.84
CA GLU A 151 -12.17 -12.60 -11.16
C GLU A 151 -11.72 -12.54 -12.63
N ASP A 152 -10.41 -12.58 -12.87
CA ASP A 152 -9.82 -12.58 -14.22
C ASP A 152 -8.44 -13.25 -14.17
N SER A 153 -8.25 -14.27 -15.01
CA SER A 153 -7.00 -15.04 -15.09
C SER A 153 -5.93 -14.39 -15.99
N ASN A 154 -6.24 -13.28 -16.67
CA ASN A 154 -5.38 -12.67 -17.68
C ASN A 154 -4.78 -11.33 -17.24
N LEU A 155 -4.80 -11.01 -15.94
CA LEU A 155 -4.31 -9.73 -15.41
C LEU A 155 -2.76 -9.63 -15.43
N SER A 156 -2.05 -10.76 -15.42
CA SER A 156 -0.57 -10.81 -15.40
C SER A 156 0.07 -10.04 -16.57
N THR A 157 -0.35 -10.30 -17.81
CA THR A 157 0.21 -9.59 -18.97
C THR A 157 -0.16 -8.10 -18.97
N GLN A 158 -1.37 -7.77 -18.51
CA GLN A 158 -1.84 -6.39 -18.42
C GLN A 158 -1.00 -5.59 -17.42
N ILE A 159 -0.79 -6.12 -16.20
CA ILE A 159 0.00 -5.41 -15.20
C ILE A 159 1.46 -5.27 -15.59
N SER A 160 2.04 -6.27 -16.27
CA SER A 160 3.40 -6.15 -16.84
C SER A 160 3.51 -5.03 -17.87
N HIS A 161 2.51 -4.86 -18.73
CA HIS A 161 2.44 -3.73 -19.66
C HIS A 161 2.34 -2.39 -18.93
N ILE A 162 1.43 -2.30 -17.95
CA ILE A 162 1.22 -1.10 -17.13
C ILE A 162 2.50 -0.73 -16.36
N ALA A 163 3.24 -1.73 -15.86
CA ALA A 163 4.55 -1.56 -15.22
C ALA A 163 5.69 -1.30 -16.22
N CYS A 164 5.39 -0.63 -17.34
CA CYS A 164 6.34 -0.25 -18.38
C CYS A 164 7.16 -1.43 -18.96
N GLY A 165 6.53 -2.61 -19.08
CA GLY A 165 7.16 -3.82 -19.63
C GLY A 165 7.99 -4.63 -18.62
N GLN A 166 7.93 -4.30 -17.32
CA GLN A 166 8.57 -5.08 -16.26
C GLN A 166 7.81 -6.39 -16.00
N THR A 167 8.18 -7.45 -16.74
CA THR A 167 7.46 -8.73 -16.72
C THR A 167 7.39 -9.39 -15.34
N PHE A 168 8.44 -9.23 -14.54
CA PHE A 168 8.49 -9.78 -13.17
C PHE A 168 7.36 -9.29 -12.26
N VAL A 169 6.69 -8.19 -12.61
CA VAL A 169 5.49 -7.73 -11.90
C VAL A 169 4.34 -8.70 -12.15
N GLY A 170 4.04 -9.02 -13.41
CA GLY A 170 2.99 -9.97 -13.77
C GLY A 170 3.33 -11.42 -13.47
N ASP A 171 4.61 -11.79 -13.43
CA ASP A 171 5.06 -13.15 -13.10
C ASP A 171 4.97 -13.45 -11.59
N SER A 172 4.66 -12.44 -10.77
CA SER A 172 4.56 -12.59 -9.32
C SER A 172 3.30 -13.33 -8.89
N ALA A 173 3.37 -13.99 -7.74
CA ALA A 173 2.22 -14.66 -7.15
C ALA A 173 1.14 -13.67 -6.74
N VAL A 174 1.55 -12.50 -6.24
CA VAL A 174 0.66 -11.39 -5.92
C VAL A 174 1.34 -10.06 -6.23
N THR A 175 0.62 -9.12 -6.85
CA THR A 175 1.10 -7.73 -6.96
C THR A 175 0.34 -6.84 -6.00
N PHE A 176 1.05 -6.27 -5.03
CA PHE A 176 0.55 -5.20 -4.16
C PHE A 176 0.54 -3.88 -4.92
N ILE A 177 -0.58 -3.17 -4.89
CA ILE A 177 -0.72 -1.86 -5.53
C ILE A 177 -1.34 -0.93 -4.49
N TRP A 178 -0.59 0.11 -4.11
CA TRP A 178 -1.05 1.10 -3.15
C TRP A 178 -1.55 2.35 -3.86
N SER A 179 -2.84 2.62 -3.72
CA SER A 179 -3.40 3.93 -4.05
C SER A 179 -3.31 4.85 -2.85
N CYS A 180 -3.36 6.16 -3.10
CA CYS A 180 -3.45 7.19 -2.10
C CYS A 180 -4.77 7.93 -2.26
N THR A 181 -5.47 8.17 -1.15
CA THR A 181 -6.56 9.15 -1.02
C THR A 181 -6.00 10.38 -0.28
N PRO A 182 -5.50 11.40 -1.01
CA PRO A 182 -4.71 12.49 -0.43
C PRO A 182 -5.44 13.25 0.68
N TYR A 183 -6.77 13.43 0.54
CA TYR A 183 -7.58 14.17 1.49
C TYR A 183 -7.51 13.63 2.93
N ARG A 184 -7.19 12.34 3.14
CA ARG A 184 -6.95 11.81 4.50
C ARG A 184 -5.79 12.50 5.22
N GLY A 185 -4.74 12.85 4.47
CA GLY A 185 -3.60 13.63 4.96
C GLY A 185 -3.85 15.13 4.91
N GLU A 186 -4.37 15.64 3.79
CA GLU A 186 -4.61 17.08 3.55
C GLU A 186 -5.60 17.67 4.55
N TRP A 187 -6.62 16.90 4.97
CA TRP A 187 -7.55 17.29 6.03
C TRP A 187 -6.82 17.75 7.31
N ARG A 188 -5.64 17.19 7.58
CA ARG A 188 -4.81 17.54 8.75
C ARG A 188 -3.68 18.50 8.44
N TYR A 189 -3.03 18.36 7.30
CA TYR A 189 -1.73 19.01 7.03
C TYR A 189 -1.70 19.86 5.75
N ILE A 190 -2.83 20.01 5.05
CA ILE A 190 -2.94 20.72 3.76
C ILE A 190 -1.78 20.30 2.83
N ASP A 191 -0.96 21.25 2.38
CA ASP A 191 0.12 21.03 1.43
C ASP A 191 1.26 20.17 2.00
N ALA A 192 1.50 20.25 3.31
CA ALA A 192 2.57 19.49 3.96
C ALA A 192 2.25 17.99 3.98
N ALA A 193 0.99 17.59 3.75
CA ALA A 193 0.58 16.20 3.69
C ALA A 193 1.34 15.42 2.62
N HIS A 194 1.49 15.95 1.41
CA HIS A 194 1.97 15.19 0.25
C HIS A 194 3.38 14.61 0.44
N LYS A 195 4.29 15.40 1.00
CA LYS A 195 5.63 14.91 1.36
C LYS A 195 5.54 13.76 2.36
N VAL A 196 4.72 13.92 3.40
CA VAL A 196 4.54 12.91 4.45
C VAL A 196 3.94 11.63 3.89
N MET A 197 2.98 11.72 2.97
CA MET A 197 2.40 10.56 2.29
C MET A 197 3.47 9.77 1.51
N LEU A 198 4.42 10.43 0.84
CA LEU A 198 5.50 9.70 0.16
C LEU A 198 6.46 9.00 1.13
N LEU A 199 6.73 9.59 2.30
CA LEU A 199 7.51 8.94 3.36
C LEU A 199 6.77 7.72 3.94
N ASP A 200 5.48 7.88 4.21
CA ASP A 200 4.60 6.81 4.69
C ASP A 200 4.56 5.63 3.73
N ALA A 201 4.52 5.88 2.41
CA ALA A 201 4.58 4.83 1.38
C ALA A 201 5.89 4.01 1.44
N GLY A 202 7.01 4.68 1.74
CA GLY A 202 8.29 4.02 1.98
C GLY A 202 8.26 3.10 3.19
N HIS A 203 7.62 3.54 4.29
CA HIS A 203 7.43 2.69 5.47
C HIS A 203 6.59 1.44 5.17
N VAL A 204 5.52 1.60 4.40
CA VAL A 204 4.65 0.50 3.97
C VAL A 204 5.43 -0.55 3.17
N CYS A 205 6.11 -0.14 2.11
CA CYS A 205 6.81 -1.09 1.25
C CYS A 205 8.05 -1.68 1.93
N GLN A 206 8.74 -0.95 2.80
CA GLN A 206 9.86 -1.52 3.56
C GLN A 206 9.39 -2.60 4.53
N ASN A 207 8.23 -2.44 5.17
CA ASN A 207 7.62 -3.52 5.95
C ASN A 207 7.32 -4.74 5.07
N LEU A 208 6.83 -4.55 3.85
CA LEU A 208 6.62 -5.66 2.92
C LEU A 208 7.92 -6.41 2.62
N TYR A 209 9.01 -5.69 2.35
CA TYR A 209 10.34 -6.27 2.13
C TYR A 209 10.80 -7.16 3.30
N LEU A 210 10.72 -6.64 4.52
CA LEU A 210 11.14 -7.37 5.72
C LEU A 210 10.22 -8.56 6.00
N ALA A 211 8.92 -8.39 5.77
CA ALA A 211 7.93 -9.46 5.93
C ALA A 211 8.16 -10.59 4.91
N CYS A 212 8.41 -10.26 3.63
CA CYS A 212 8.74 -11.24 2.59
C CYS A 212 9.98 -12.06 2.99
N GLU A 213 11.06 -11.38 3.38
CA GLU A 213 12.30 -12.03 3.82
C GLU A 213 12.07 -12.97 5.01
N SER A 214 11.19 -12.59 5.96
CA SER A 214 10.88 -13.40 7.14
C SER A 214 10.12 -14.71 6.85
N ILE A 215 9.43 -14.80 5.71
CA ILE A 215 8.62 -15.96 5.29
C ILE A 215 9.17 -16.67 4.05
N GLY A 216 10.37 -16.29 3.57
CA GLY A 216 10.99 -16.90 2.40
C GLY A 216 10.36 -16.50 1.06
N CYS A 217 9.69 -15.35 1.02
CA CYS A 217 9.23 -14.72 -0.21
C CYS A 217 10.20 -13.60 -0.62
N GLY A 218 10.10 -13.16 -1.87
CA GLY A 218 10.82 -11.99 -2.37
C GLY A 218 9.87 -10.91 -2.86
N THR A 219 10.35 -9.68 -2.90
CA THR A 219 9.64 -8.55 -3.50
C THR A 219 10.61 -7.58 -4.17
N CYS A 220 10.11 -6.74 -5.07
CA CYS A 220 10.85 -5.62 -5.62
C CYS A 220 9.93 -4.42 -5.83
N ALA A 221 10.03 -3.41 -4.99
CA ALA A 221 9.41 -2.11 -5.16
C ALA A 221 9.49 -1.57 -6.61
N VAL A 222 8.37 -1.10 -7.14
CA VAL A 222 8.24 -0.51 -8.47
C VAL A 222 7.58 0.86 -8.36
N GLY A 223 8.34 1.90 -8.67
CA GLY A 223 7.84 3.28 -8.84
C GLY A 223 7.66 3.68 -10.31
N ALA A 224 8.04 2.81 -11.25
CA ALA A 224 7.94 3.06 -12.68
C ALA A 224 6.77 2.27 -13.28
N TYR A 225 5.67 2.97 -13.56
CA TYR A 225 4.47 2.45 -14.20
C TYR A 225 3.75 3.58 -14.93
N ASP A 226 2.88 3.25 -15.88
CA ASP A 226 2.02 4.23 -16.54
C ASP A 226 0.87 4.62 -15.60
N GLN A 227 0.92 5.85 -15.07
CA GLN A 227 -0.06 6.38 -14.13
C GLN A 227 -1.50 6.33 -14.68
N LYS A 228 -1.70 6.71 -15.94
CA LYS A 228 -3.05 6.78 -16.51
C LYS A 228 -3.62 5.38 -16.71
N LEU A 229 -2.79 4.44 -17.14
CA LEU A 229 -3.23 3.06 -17.33
C LEU A 229 -3.54 2.38 -16.01
N ILE A 230 -2.72 2.56 -14.96
CA ILE A 230 -2.98 1.91 -13.67
C ILE A 230 -4.22 2.47 -12.97
N ASP A 231 -4.42 3.80 -13.00
CA ASP A 231 -5.60 4.41 -12.38
C ASP A 231 -6.86 3.95 -13.10
N LYS A 232 -6.84 3.92 -14.44
CA LYS A 232 -7.95 3.37 -15.23
C LYS A 232 -8.18 1.88 -14.95
N PHE A 233 -7.12 1.09 -14.83
CA PHE A 233 -7.20 -0.35 -14.56
C PHE A 233 -7.89 -0.65 -13.22
N LEU A 234 -7.67 0.20 -12.21
CA LEU A 234 -8.29 0.08 -10.88
C LEU A 234 -9.60 0.88 -10.73
N ASP A 235 -10.12 1.46 -11.81
CA ASP A 235 -11.29 2.35 -11.81
C ASP A 235 -11.16 3.53 -10.81
N LEU A 236 -9.99 4.17 -10.82
CA LEU A 236 -9.67 5.35 -10.03
C LEU A 236 -9.80 6.62 -10.88
N ASP A 237 -10.15 7.74 -10.23
CA ASP A 237 -10.37 9.01 -10.92
C ASP A 237 -9.07 9.75 -11.29
N GLY A 238 -7.92 9.32 -10.76
CA GLY A 238 -6.62 9.97 -10.99
C GLY A 238 -6.49 11.34 -10.32
N LYS A 239 -7.45 11.74 -9.49
CA LYS A 239 -7.56 13.05 -8.84
C LYS A 239 -7.67 12.94 -7.33
N ASN A 240 -8.72 12.30 -6.84
CA ASN A 240 -8.98 12.09 -5.40
C ASN A 240 -8.47 10.73 -4.92
N GLU A 241 -8.27 9.79 -5.85
CA GLU A 241 -7.55 8.55 -5.60
C GLU A 241 -6.69 8.19 -6.82
N PHE A 242 -5.44 7.82 -6.57
CA PHE A 242 -4.49 7.41 -7.62
C PHE A 242 -3.40 6.50 -7.06
N VAL A 243 -2.82 5.66 -7.90
CA VAL A 243 -1.72 4.76 -7.52
C VAL A 243 -0.43 5.55 -7.31
N ILE A 244 0.26 5.26 -6.22
CA ILE A 244 1.55 5.89 -5.90
C ILE A 244 2.73 4.91 -5.85
N TYR A 245 2.44 3.61 -5.74
CA TYR A 245 3.46 2.60 -5.52
C TYR A 245 2.91 1.19 -5.80
N MET A 246 3.75 0.28 -6.31
CA MET A 246 3.42 -1.14 -6.40
C MET A 246 4.62 -2.02 -6.05
N ALA A 247 4.35 -3.27 -5.66
CA ALA A 247 5.37 -4.25 -5.33
C ALA A 247 4.86 -5.68 -5.61
N PRO A 248 5.44 -6.41 -6.59
CA PRO A 248 5.21 -7.84 -6.74
C PRO A 248 5.79 -8.63 -5.57
N VAL A 249 5.14 -9.73 -5.20
CA VAL A 249 5.64 -10.71 -4.24
C VAL A 249 5.49 -12.10 -4.83
N GLY A 250 6.50 -12.94 -4.64
CA GLY A 250 6.45 -14.34 -5.04
C GLY A 250 7.43 -15.20 -4.25
N LYS A 251 7.30 -16.52 -4.40
CA LYS A 251 8.23 -17.50 -3.87
C LYS A 251 9.57 -17.44 -4.60
N LEU A 252 10.64 -17.74 -3.88
CA LEU A 252 12.00 -17.70 -4.41
C LEU A 252 12.47 -19.11 -4.80
N TYR A 253 13.35 -19.17 -5.81
CA TYR A 253 14.08 -20.39 -6.12
C TYR A 253 14.99 -20.74 -4.93
N LYS A 254 15.02 -22.02 -4.55
CA LYS A 254 15.93 -22.55 -3.52
C LYS A 254 17.38 -22.58 -3.99
#